data_AF-A0A945N0Q5-F1
#
_entry.id   AF-A0A945N0Q5-F1
#
_cell.length_a   1.000
_cell.length_b   1.000
_cell.length_c   1.000
_cell.angle_alpha   90.00
_cell.angle_beta   90.00
_cell.angle_gamma   90.00
#
_symmetry.space_group_name_H-M   'P 1'
#
loop_
_entity.id
_entity.type
_entity.pdbx_description
1 polymer ?
#
loop_
_entity_poly.entity_id
_entity_poly.type
_entity_poly.pdbx_seq_one_letter_code
_entity_poly.pdbx_strand_id
1 'polypeptide(L)'
;MRFSFFHLMPYAAVDLDAIKDTAWIKFSNSNYDPKEGHKLYNRYLDELEYADQLGFDGICVNEHHQTAYGIMPQPSVLAGALSRRTENAKICVLGRALPLTENP
;
A
#
# COMPACT_ATOMS: atom_id res chain seq x y z
N MET A 1 21.06 -3.67 -15.01
CA MET A 1 19.67 -3.17 -14.96
C MET A 1 19.15 -3.45 -13.56
N ARG A 2 18.35 -2.55 -12.97
CA ARG A 2 17.74 -2.76 -11.65
C ARG A 2 16.22 -2.93 -11.79
N PHE A 3 15.62 -3.80 -10.98
CA PHE A 3 14.18 -4.10 -11.00
C PHE A 3 13.58 -3.90 -9.61
N SER A 4 12.47 -3.16 -9.54
CA SER A 4 11.74 -2.95 -8.29
C SER A 4 10.33 -3.55 -8.37
N PHE A 5 9.88 -4.16 -7.28
CA PHE A 5 8.53 -4.69 -7.15
C PHE A 5 7.59 -3.64 -6.54
N PHE A 6 6.39 -3.51 -7.11
CA PHE A 6 5.43 -2.49 -6.72
C PHE A 6 3.99 -2.98 -6.89
N HIS A 7 3.15 -2.66 -5.92
CA HIS A 7 1.70 -2.76 -6.01
C HIS A 7 1.05 -1.63 -5.21
N LEU A 8 -0.25 -1.43 -5.41
CA LEU A 8 -0.99 -0.30 -4.82
C LEU A 8 -1.72 -0.64 -3.53
N MET A 9 -1.71 -1.92 -3.11
CA MET A 9 -2.51 -2.44 -2.01
C MET A 9 -3.99 -2.07 -2.15
N PRO A 10 -4.68 -2.46 -3.24
CA PRO A 10 -6.10 -2.15 -3.39
C PRO A 10 -6.93 -2.83 -2.29
N TYR A 11 -8.05 -2.22 -1.92
CA TYR A 11 -9.05 -2.91 -1.10
C TYR A 11 -9.82 -3.90 -1.98
N ALA A 12 -9.21 -5.06 -2.25
CA ALA A 12 -9.74 -6.05 -3.19
C ALA A 12 -11.04 -6.74 -2.71
N ALA A 13 -11.44 -6.55 -1.46
CA ALA A 13 -12.70 -7.04 -0.89
C ALA A 13 -13.87 -6.06 -1.07
N VAL A 14 -13.66 -4.95 -1.80
CA VAL A 14 -14.72 -3.97 -2.07
C VAL A 14 -15.88 -4.61 -2.82
N ASP A 15 -17.11 -4.26 -2.42
CA ASP A 15 -18.29 -4.53 -3.22
C ASP A 15 -18.27 -3.62 -4.46
N LEU A 16 -18.09 -4.21 -5.64
CA LEU A 16 -18.01 -3.46 -6.89
C LEU A 16 -19.34 -2.78 -7.24
N ASP A 17 -20.48 -3.34 -6.83
CA ASP A 17 -21.81 -2.75 -7.08
C ASP A 17 -22.05 -1.52 -6.20
N ALA A 18 -21.33 -1.40 -5.08
CA ALA A 18 -21.36 -0.20 -4.23
C ALA A 18 -20.64 1.00 -4.88
N ILE A 19 -19.76 0.76 -5.87
CA ILE A 19 -19.05 1.80 -6.61
C ILE A 19 -19.94 2.30 -7.75
N LYS A 20 -20.72 3.36 -7.48
CA LYS A 20 -21.63 3.95 -8.48
C LYS A 20 -20.92 4.84 -9.50
N ASP A 21 -20.14 5.80 -9.01
CA ASP A 21 -19.50 6.82 -9.85
C ASP A 21 -17.97 6.76 -9.74
N THR A 22 -17.44 6.63 -8.52
CA THR A 22 -16.01 6.69 -8.26
C THR A 22 -15.65 5.91 -7.00
N ALA A 23 -14.49 5.25 -7.05
CA ALA A 23 -13.85 4.65 -5.89
C ALA A 23 -13.01 5.65 -5.08
N TRP A 24 -12.94 6.92 -5.51
CA TRP A 24 -12.07 7.97 -4.95
C TRP A 24 -12.88 9.11 -4.35
N ILE A 25 -12.43 9.65 -3.21
CA ILE A 25 -12.91 10.85 -2.49
C ILE A 25 -14.34 10.72 -1.96
N LYS A 26 -15.30 10.41 -2.83
CA LYS A 26 -16.74 10.31 -2.52
C LYS A 26 -17.18 8.90 -2.13
N PHE A 27 -16.30 7.90 -2.26
CA PHE A 27 -16.61 6.53 -1.86
C PHE A 27 -16.59 6.42 -0.32
N SER A 28 -17.72 6.03 0.27
CA SER A 28 -17.84 5.95 1.73
C SER A 28 -17.00 4.82 2.30
N ASN A 29 -16.29 5.09 3.40
CA ASN A 29 -15.57 4.09 4.18
C ASN A 29 -16.48 3.10 4.90
N SER A 30 -17.80 3.30 4.91
CA SER A 30 -18.76 2.29 5.40
C SER A 30 -18.69 0.98 4.60
N ASN A 31 -18.13 1.01 3.39
CA ASN A 31 -17.88 -0.16 2.55
C ASN A 31 -16.57 -0.90 2.91
N TYR A 32 -15.84 -0.47 3.95
CA TYR A 32 -14.61 -1.11 4.38
C TYR A 32 -14.85 -2.05 5.57
N ASP A 33 -14.66 -3.35 5.36
CA ASP A 33 -14.58 -4.34 6.43
C ASP A 33 -13.14 -4.40 6.98
N PRO A 34 -12.91 -4.05 8.27
CA PRO A 34 -11.58 -4.08 8.88
C PRO A 34 -10.97 -5.48 8.97
N LYS A 35 -11.77 -6.56 9.02
CA LYS A 35 -11.26 -7.94 9.03
C LYS A 35 -10.68 -8.31 7.68
N GLU A 36 -11.35 -7.93 6.60
CA GLU A 36 -10.82 -8.13 5.24
C GLU A 36 -9.62 -7.24 4.97
N GLY A 37 -9.68 -5.98 5.41
CA GLY A 37 -8.54 -5.08 5.36
C GLY A 37 -7.31 -5.64 6.06
N HIS A 38 -7.46 -6.17 7.28
CA HIS A 38 -6.37 -6.84 8.00
C HIS A 38 -5.73 -7.98 7.21
N LYS A 39 -6.53 -8.87 6.59
CA LYS A 39 -6.02 -9.95 5.75
C LYS A 39 -5.23 -9.41 4.55
N LEU A 40 -5.77 -8.38 3.90
CA LEU A 40 -5.13 -7.74 2.75
C LEU A 40 -3.80 -7.07 3.12
N TYR A 41 -3.74 -6.33 4.24
CA TYR A 41 -2.48 -5.75 4.72
C TYR A 41 -1.39 -6.79 4.93
N ASN A 42 -1.70 -7.90 5.61
CA ASN A 42 -0.71 -8.96 5.82
C ASN A 42 -0.27 -9.55 4.48
N ARG A 43 -1.23 -9.90 3.61
CA ARG A 43 -0.92 -10.42 2.28
C ARG A 43 0.03 -9.50 1.50
N TYR A 44 -0.24 -8.20 1.45
CA TYR A 44 0.57 -7.26 0.68
C TYR A 44 1.95 -7.02 1.30
N LEU A 45 2.05 -7.01 2.62
CA LEU A 45 3.36 -6.96 3.28
C LEU A 45 4.16 -8.24 3.03
N ASP A 46 3.52 -9.41 3.09
CA ASP A 46 4.12 -10.70 2.77
C ASP A 46 4.57 -10.76 1.30
N GLU A 47 3.80 -10.19 0.37
CA GLU A 47 4.18 -10.08 -1.05
C GLU A 47 5.44 -9.21 -1.24
N LEU A 48 5.57 -8.11 -0.50
CA LEU A 48 6.77 -7.25 -0.51
C LEU A 48 7.97 -7.94 0.15
N GLU A 49 7.79 -8.63 1.27
CA GLU A 49 8.83 -9.46 1.90
C GLU A 49 9.28 -10.59 0.96
N TYR A 50 8.35 -11.21 0.24
CA TYR A 50 8.67 -12.26 -0.71
C TYR A 50 9.41 -11.73 -1.94
N ALA A 51 9.09 -10.51 -2.41
CA ALA A 51 9.86 -9.87 -3.47
C ALA A 51 11.33 -9.61 -3.06
N ASP A 52 11.59 -9.27 -1.80
CA ASP A 52 12.97 -9.21 -1.27
C ASP A 52 13.68 -10.57 -1.38
N GLN A 53 12.99 -11.65 -0.98
CA GLN A 53 13.54 -13.03 -1.05
C GLN A 53 13.79 -13.49 -2.49
N LEU A 54 13.00 -13.03 -3.46
CA LEU A 54 13.17 -13.34 -4.88
C LEU A 54 14.31 -12.56 -5.56
N GLY A 55 14.93 -11.61 -4.86
CA GLY A 55 16.10 -10.88 -5.35
C GLY A 55 15.77 -9.62 -6.17
N PHE A 56 14.61 -9.00 -5.94
CA PHE A 56 14.35 -7.65 -6.49
C PHE A 56 15.32 -6.63 -5.88
N ASP A 57 15.78 -5.66 -6.67
CA ASP A 57 16.68 -4.60 -6.20
C ASP A 57 15.97 -3.61 -5.24
N GLY A 58 14.65 -3.52 -5.35
CA GLY A 58 13.84 -2.66 -4.49
C GLY A 58 12.39 -3.12 -4.35
N ILE A 59 11.79 -2.72 -3.24
CA ILE A 59 10.37 -2.88 -2.95
C ILE A 59 9.76 -1.51 -2.68
N CYS A 60 8.60 -1.26 -3.26
CA CYS A 60 8.04 0.07 -3.34
C CYS A 60 6.73 0.19 -2.55
N VAL A 61 6.67 1.19 -1.67
CA VAL A 61 5.47 1.63 -0.94
C VAL A 61 4.99 2.97 -1.51
N ASN A 62 3.69 3.26 -1.48
CA ASN A 62 3.07 4.48 -2.07
C ASN A 62 2.20 5.23 -1.06
N GLU A 63 1.52 6.28 -1.50
CA GLU A 63 0.57 7.01 -0.68
C GLU A 63 -0.77 7.20 -1.38
N HIS A 64 -1.84 6.70 -0.76
CA HIS A 64 -3.22 6.88 -1.22
C HIS A 64 -4.19 7.15 -0.06
N HIS A 65 -5.11 8.08 -0.31
CA HIS A 65 -6.10 8.54 0.67
C HIS A 65 -7.50 8.50 0.06
N GLN A 66 -8.49 8.18 0.90
CA GLN A 66 -9.92 8.21 0.54
C GLN A 66 -10.23 7.45 -0.76
N THR A 67 -9.63 6.28 -0.97
CA THR A 67 -9.89 5.46 -2.16
C THR A 67 -9.86 3.98 -1.87
N ALA A 68 -10.68 3.19 -2.57
CA ALA A 68 -10.56 1.73 -2.56
C ALA A 68 -9.38 1.22 -3.43
N TYR A 69 -8.76 2.10 -4.22
CA TYR A 69 -7.64 1.77 -5.11
C TYR A 69 -6.33 1.46 -4.36
N GLY A 70 -6.14 2.04 -3.18
CA GLY A 70 -4.96 1.82 -2.37
C GLY A 70 -5.21 2.13 -0.90
N ILE A 71 -4.86 1.18 -0.03
CA ILE A 71 -5.06 1.27 1.42
C ILE A 71 -3.79 1.71 2.16
N MET A 72 -2.90 2.48 1.51
CA MET A 72 -1.65 2.94 2.12
C MET A 72 -1.65 4.46 2.35
N PRO A 73 -2.28 4.97 3.43
CA PRO A 73 -2.32 6.41 3.68
C PRO A 73 -1.01 6.96 4.28
N GLN A 74 -0.18 6.11 4.89
CA GLN A 74 1.09 6.50 5.48
C GLN A 74 2.20 5.52 5.09
N PRO A 75 2.93 5.76 3.97
CA PRO A 75 3.97 4.85 3.52
C PRO A 75 5.10 4.66 4.52
N SER A 76 5.42 5.66 5.35
CA SER A 76 6.52 5.56 6.31
C SER A 76 6.29 4.49 7.38
N VAL A 77 5.02 4.24 7.75
CA VAL A 77 4.67 3.19 8.71
C VAL A 77 4.91 1.81 8.10
N LEU A 78 4.49 1.59 6.85
CA LEU A 78 4.73 0.31 6.18
C LEU A 78 6.21 0.11 5.84
N ALA A 79 6.91 1.15 5.39
CA ALA A 79 8.36 1.13 5.20
C ALA A 79 9.09 0.78 6.50
N GLY A 80 8.66 1.36 7.63
CA GLY A 80 9.20 1.04 8.95
C GLY A 80 9.00 -0.43 9.32
N ALA A 81 7.81 -0.98 9.08
CA ALA A 81 7.53 -2.41 9.31
C ALA A 81 8.43 -3.31 8.43
N LEU A 82 8.52 -3.02 7.13
CA LEU A 82 9.35 -3.76 6.18
C LEU A 82 10.85 -3.68 6.51
N SER A 83 11.33 -2.55 7.04
CA SER A 83 12.76 -2.35 7.36
C SER A 83 13.34 -3.37 8.35
N ARG A 84 12.48 -4.03 9.14
CA ARG A 84 12.86 -5.09 10.09
C ARG A 84 12.79 -6.49 9.51
N ARG A 85 12.16 -6.64 8.33
CA ARG A 85 11.75 -7.91 7.73
C ARG A 85 12.49 -8.20 6.42
N THR A 86 13.01 -7.18 5.77
CA THR A 86 13.75 -7.28 4.50
C THR A 86 15.23 -7.02 4.69
N GLU A 87 16.08 -7.81 4.01
CA GLU A 87 17.53 -7.77 4.19
C GLU A 87 18.30 -7.28 2.96
N ASN A 88 17.75 -7.47 1.75
CA ASN A 88 18.51 -7.29 0.50
C ASN A 88 18.05 -6.08 -0.32
N ALA A 89 16.74 -5.98 -0.58
CA ALA A 89 16.09 -4.98 -1.39
C ALA A 89 16.10 -3.61 -0.71
N LYS A 90 16.18 -2.54 -1.52
CA LYS A 90 15.98 -1.17 -1.04
C LYS A 90 14.49 -0.88 -0.90
N ILE A 91 14.08 -0.34 0.25
CA ILE A 91 12.72 0.16 0.44
C ILE A 91 12.62 1.55 -0.20
N CYS A 92 11.70 1.69 -1.15
CA CYS A 92 11.44 2.93 -1.87
C CYS A 92 10.05 3.48 -1.52
N VAL A 93 10.00 4.71 -1.01
CA VAL A 93 8.74 5.46 -0.89
C VAL A 93 8.47 6.12 -2.24
N LEU A 94 7.69 5.44 -3.07
CA LEU A 94 7.36 5.84 -4.42
C LEU A 94 6.10 6.71 -4.43
N GLY A 95 6.29 7.98 -4.07
CA GLY A 95 5.23 8.97 -3.93
C GLY A 95 4.89 9.23 -2.47
N ARG A 96 5.23 10.44 -2.01
CA ARG A 96 4.81 11.00 -0.73
C ARG A 96 4.17 12.35 -1.01
N ALA A 97 2.95 12.55 -0.55
CA ALA A 97 2.25 13.82 -0.62
C ALA A 97 2.79 14.76 0.48
N LEU A 98 3.98 15.32 0.24
CA LEU A 98 4.69 16.22 1.18
C LEU A 98 3.81 17.38 1.71
N PRO A 99 2.92 18.00 0.91
CA PRO A 99 2.04 19.06 1.43
C PRO A 99 1.01 18.59 2.48
N LEU A 100 0.78 17.28 2.64
CA LEU A 100 -0.11 16.73 3.67
C LEU A 100 0.57 16.59 5.03
N THR A 101 1.89 16.79 5.12
CA THR A 101 2.62 16.82 6.38
C THR A 101 2.93 18.25 6.77
N GLU A 102 2.58 18.65 7.99
CA GLU A 102 2.85 20.01 8.47
C GLU A 102 4.34 20.32 8.67
N ASN A 103 5.23 19.33 8.54
CA ASN A 103 6.67 19.50 8.57
C ASN A 103 7.33 18.52 7.59
N PRO A 104 7.77 18.95 6.39
CA PRO A 104 8.55 18.12 5.47
C PRO A 104 9.93 17.76 6.04
#